data_AF-A0A7S1MBF4-F1
#
_entry.id   AF-A0A7S1MBF4-F1
#
_cell.length_a   1.000
_cell.length_b   1.000
_cell.length_c   1.000
_cell.angle_alpha   90.00
_cell.angle_beta   90.00
_cell.angle_gamma   90.00
#
_symmetry.space_group_name_H-M   'P 1'
#
loop_
_entity.id
_entity.type
_entity.pdbx_description
1 polymer ?
#
loop_
_entity_poly.entity_id
_entity_poly.type
_entity_poly.pdbx_seq_one_letter_code
_entity_poly.pdbx_strand_id
1 'polypeptide(L)'
;LVARDADLPTVRLVTLGATFSGRNARMLARLEAVKALLEELMAEYGSEQYQSKLEACEDRAMVVALVREVHYKVLPMHGISIKPQQGSGEAAKRVLAMQSFLQSGKFDFDVATGLGWSVHLSGYSRLASLPAAKAKNIPTAASNARAIVLADTTRQAMESKWASSYRPPKVLWIASTWNKWSPAEMKWDGSRF
;
A
#
# COMPACT_ATOMS: atom_id res chain seq x y z
N LEU A 1 3.39 40.68 21.72
CA LEU A 1 4.16 40.40 20.48
C LEU A 1 4.18 38.90 20.28
N VAL A 2 3.30 38.40 19.41
CA VAL A 2 3.15 36.97 19.11
C VAL A 2 4.25 36.64 18.08
N ALA A 3 5.21 35.79 18.47
CA ALA A 3 6.18 35.23 17.55
C ALA A 3 5.41 34.38 16.54
N ARG A 4 5.22 34.90 15.33
CA ARG A 4 4.69 34.13 14.21
C ARG A 4 5.68 33.00 13.94
N ASP A 5 5.18 31.77 13.97
CA ASP A 5 5.86 30.59 13.47
C ASP A 5 6.49 30.92 12.12
N ALA A 6 7.81 31.09 12.12
CA ALA A 6 8.56 31.29 10.89
C ALA A 6 8.43 30.00 10.10
N ASP A 7 7.77 30.07 8.94
CA ASP A 7 7.67 28.98 7.98
C ASP A 7 9.07 28.39 7.74
N LEU A 8 9.34 27.24 8.33
CA LEU A 8 10.58 26.52 8.10
C LEU A 8 10.65 26.21 6.59
N PRO A 9 11.76 26.54 5.91
CA PRO A 9 11.87 26.29 4.48
C PRO A 9 11.71 24.80 4.22
N THR A 10 10.65 24.45 3.48
CA THR A 10 10.39 23.06 3.09
C THR A 10 11.41 22.65 2.04
N VAL A 11 12.49 21.99 2.46
CA VAL A 11 13.50 21.44 1.55
C VAL A 11 12.97 20.15 0.94
N ARG A 12 12.64 20.18 -0.36
CA ARG A 12 12.29 18.97 -1.13
C ARG A 12 13.58 18.29 -1.61
N LEU A 13 13.95 17.20 -0.96
CA LEU A 13 15.03 16.32 -1.42
C LEU A 13 14.49 15.30 -2.43
N VAL A 14 14.87 15.45 -3.70
CA VAL A 14 14.65 14.44 -4.73
C VAL A 14 15.88 13.55 -4.76
N THR A 15 15.77 12.34 -4.24
CA THR A 15 16.84 11.35 -4.30
C THR A 15 16.51 10.32 -5.38
N LEU A 16 17.33 10.27 -6.44
CA LEU A 16 17.28 9.23 -7.46
C LEU A 16 18.45 8.27 -7.20
N GLY A 17 18.16 6.97 -7.06
CA GLY A 17 19.18 5.94 -6.88
C GLY A 17 19.84 5.89 -5.50
N ALA A 18 19.43 6.72 -4.54
CA ALA A 18 19.91 6.62 -3.17
C ALA A 18 19.13 5.57 -2.37
N THR A 19 19.83 4.57 -1.85
CA THR A 19 19.28 3.64 -0.84
C THR A 19 19.68 4.12 0.55
N PHE A 20 18.71 4.55 1.34
CA PHE A 20 18.93 4.84 2.75
C PHE A 20 19.04 3.51 3.51
N SER A 21 20.26 3.09 3.82
CA SER A 21 20.52 1.86 4.60
C SER A 21 20.19 2.04 6.09
N GLY A 22 20.18 3.27 6.58
CA GLY A 22 19.88 3.60 7.97
C GLY A 22 18.39 3.45 8.30
N ARG A 23 18.07 2.52 9.21
CA ARG A 23 16.74 2.43 9.80
C ARG A 23 16.59 3.48 10.89
N ASN A 24 15.82 4.54 10.64
CA ASN A 24 15.49 5.50 11.69
C ASN A 24 14.39 4.96 12.63
N ALA A 25 14.27 5.52 13.83
CA ALA A 25 13.33 5.07 14.85
C ALA A 25 11.86 5.08 14.36
N ARG A 26 11.48 6.07 13.54
CA ARG A 26 10.14 6.18 12.95
C ARG A 26 9.84 5.02 12.00
N MET A 27 10.84 4.60 11.21
CA MET A 27 10.72 3.48 10.30
C MET A 27 10.64 2.15 11.05
N LEU A 28 11.44 1.97 12.10
CA LEU A 28 11.36 0.79 12.97
C LEU A 28 9.99 0.66 13.63
N ALA A 29 9.49 1.74 14.24
CA ALA A 29 8.14 1.76 14.83
C ALA A 29 7.05 1.41 13.80
N ARG A 30 7.21 1.87 12.55
CA ARG A 30 6.31 1.51 11.46
C ARG A 30 6.40 0.03 11.09
N LEU A 31 7.60 -0.54 11.02
CA LEU A 31 7.79 -1.97 10.75
C LEU A 31 7.17 -2.83 11.85
N GLU A 32 7.36 -2.47 13.13
CA GLU A 32 6.74 -3.18 14.25
C GLU A 32 5.21 -3.15 14.15
N ALA A 33 4.63 -1.98 13.86
CA ALA A 33 3.18 -1.88 13.64
C ALA A 33 2.70 -2.73 12.45
N VAL A 34 3.49 -2.81 11.37
CA VAL A 34 3.19 -3.71 10.23
C VAL A 34 3.24 -5.18 10.65
N LYS A 35 4.28 -5.58 11.40
CA LYS A 35 4.46 -6.96 11.85
C LYS A 35 3.30 -7.40 12.74
N ALA A 36 2.94 -6.59 13.73
CA ALA A 36 1.81 -6.86 14.61
C ALA A 36 0.49 -7.01 13.83
N LEU A 37 0.23 -6.12 12.86
CA LEU A 37 -0.95 -6.23 11.99
C LEU A 37 -0.95 -7.54 11.19
N LEU A 38 0.19 -7.91 10.60
CA LEU A 38 0.30 -9.15 9.82
C LEU A 38 0.11 -10.39 10.69
N GLU A 39 0.68 -10.41 11.88
CA GLU A 39 0.51 -11.50 12.84
C GLU A 39 -0.96 -11.73 13.20
N GLU A 40 -1.70 -10.67 13.51
CA GLU A 40 -3.13 -10.78 13.81
C GLU A 40 -3.96 -11.21 12.59
N LEU A 41 -3.67 -10.66 11.39
CA LEU A 41 -4.33 -11.10 10.17
C LEU A 41 -4.07 -12.58 9.88
N MET A 42 -2.81 -13.04 10.03
CA MET A 42 -2.45 -14.44 9.83
C MET A 42 -3.10 -15.34 10.88
N ALA A 43 -3.22 -14.92 12.14
CA ALA A 43 -3.90 -15.68 13.18
C ALA A 43 -5.40 -15.85 12.88
N GLU A 44 -6.09 -14.78 12.48
CA GLU A 44 -7.50 -14.85 12.12
C GLU A 44 -7.75 -15.67 10.86
N TYR A 45 -6.96 -15.46 9.81
CA TYR A 45 -7.05 -16.27 8.59
C TYR A 45 -6.65 -17.73 8.85
N GLY A 46 -5.65 -17.97 9.70
CA GLY A 46 -5.19 -19.32 10.03
C GLY A 46 -6.13 -20.09 10.96
N SER A 47 -7.18 -19.45 11.50
CA SER A 47 -8.12 -20.12 12.40
C SER A 47 -8.92 -21.22 11.69
N GLU A 48 -9.15 -22.33 12.40
CA GLU A 48 -9.91 -23.48 11.87
C GLU A 48 -11.32 -23.06 11.41
N GLN A 49 -11.97 -22.17 12.16
CA GLN A 49 -13.28 -21.63 11.80
C GLN A 49 -13.24 -20.86 10.48
N TYR A 50 -12.20 -20.05 10.25
CA TYR A 50 -12.04 -19.31 9.00
C TYR A 50 -11.78 -20.26 7.83
N GLN A 51 -10.84 -21.19 7.99
CA GLN A 51 -10.48 -22.13 6.92
C GLN A 51 -11.66 -23.02 6.52
N SER A 52 -12.44 -23.50 7.49
CA SER A 52 -13.67 -24.26 7.23
C SER A 52 -14.69 -23.45 6.41
N LYS A 53 -14.89 -22.16 6.73
CA LYS A 53 -15.76 -21.27 5.95
C LYS A 53 -15.21 -21.01 4.56
N LEU A 54 -13.89 -20.85 4.43
CA LEU A 54 -13.22 -20.60 3.16
C LEU A 54 -13.35 -21.81 2.21
N GLU A 55 -13.26 -23.03 2.74
CA GLU A 55 -13.49 -24.26 1.97
C GLU A 55 -14.91 -24.37 1.42
N ALA A 56 -15.90 -23.92 2.21
CA ALA A 56 -17.31 -23.90 1.81
C ALA A 56 -17.68 -22.76 0.82
N CYS A 57 -16.75 -21.87 0.47
CA CYS A 57 -17.03 -20.78 -0.47
C CYS A 57 -17.06 -21.28 -1.92
N GLU A 58 -18.20 -21.12 -2.58
CA GLU A 58 -18.39 -21.58 -3.97
C GLU A 58 -18.03 -20.54 -5.03
N ASP A 59 -18.03 -19.25 -4.67
CA ASP A 59 -17.78 -18.15 -5.60
C ASP A 59 -16.83 -17.09 -5.04
N ARG A 60 -16.38 -16.20 -5.94
CA ARG A 60 -15.48 -15.09 -5.59
C ARG A 60 -16.10 -14.11 -4.60
N ALA A 61 -17.42 -13.93 -4.62
CA ALA A 61 -18.09 -12.94 -3.77
C ALA A 61 -18.11 -13.40 -2.31
N MET A 62 -18.33 -14.70 -2.06
CA MET A 62 -18.28 -15.31 -0.74
C MET A 62 -16.88 -15.17 -0.13
N VAL A 63 -15.83 -15.50 -0.88
CA VAL A 63 -14.44 -15.35 -0.40
C VAL A 63 -14.14 -13.89 -0.06
N VAL A 64 -14.51 -12.94 -0.92
CA VAL A 64 -14.28 -11.50 -0.66
C VAL A 64 -15.07 -11.02 0.55
N ALA A 65 -16.30 -11.51 0.76
CA ALA A 65 -17.09 -11.19 1.95
C ALA A 65 -16.42 -11.72 3.23
N LEU A 66 -15.94 -12.97 3.20
CA LEU A 66 -15.24 -13.60 4.31
C LEU A 66 -13.93 -12.88 4.67
N VAL A 67 -13.15 -12.48 3.67
CA VAL A 67 -11.94 -11.66 3.87
C VAL A 67 -12.28 -10.31 4.51
N ARG A 68 -13.41 -9.69 4.13
CA ARG A 68 -13.87 -8.44 4.72
C ARG A 68 -14.26 -8.58 6.18
N GLU A 69 -14.86 -9.70 6.59
CA GLU A 69 -15.19 -9.96 8.01
C GLU A 69 -13.95 -9.87 8.90
N VAL A 70 -12.86 -10.53 8.47
CA VAL A 70 -11.57 -10.45 9.20
C VAL A 70 -11.02 -9.03 9.20
N HIS A 71 -11.08 -8.33 8.06
CA HIS A 71 -10.65 -6.93 8.00
C HIS A 71 -11.44 -6.02 8.95
N TYR A 72 -12.76 -6.21 9.09
CA TYR A 72 -13.57 -5.42 10.02
C TYR A 72 -13.23 -5.69 11.48
N LYS A 73 -12.70 -6.89 11.79
CA LYS A 73 -12.24 -7.25 13.13
C LYS A 73 -10.86 -6.68 13.44
N VAL A 74 -9.89 -6.92 12.56
CA VAL A 74 -8.47 -6.65 12.82
C VAL A 74 -8.08 -5.20 12.55
N LEU A 75 -8.49 -4.62 11.41
CA LEU A 75 -7.99 -3.32 10.98
C LEU A 75 -8.27 -2.16 11.95
N PRO A 76 -9.43 -2.09 12.63
CA PRO A 76 -9.68 -1.08 13.65
C PRO A 76 -8.70 -1.12 14.83
N MET A 77 -8.19 -2.30 15.20
CA MET A 77 -7.21 -2.46 16.30
C MET A 77 -5.87 -1.78 15.97
N HIS A 78 -5.54 -1.67 14.68
CA HIS A 78 -4.32 -1.03 14.18
C HIS A 78 -4.55 0.42 13.70
N GLY A 79 -5.65 1.05 14.14
CA GLY A 79 -5.98 2.44 13.79
C GLY A 79 -6.53 2.62 12.37
N ILE A 80 -6.82 1.54 11.65
CA ILE A 80 -7.43 1.58 10.31
C ILE A 80 -8.95 1.42 10.49
N SER A 81 -9.64 2.54 10.69
CA SER A 81 -11.09 2.51 10.87
C SER A 81 -11.79 2.09 9.58
N ILE A 82 -12.49 0.96 9.62
CA ILE A 82 -13.38 0.50 8.57
C ILE A 82 -14.74 0.21 9.22
N LYS A 83 -15.79 0.86 8.73
CA LYS A 83 -17.15 0.61 9.22
C LYS A 83 -17.90 -0.28 8.22
N PRO A 84 -18.76 -1.21 8.67
CA PRO A 84 -19.57 -2.05 7.79
C PRO A 84 -20.50 -1.23 6.87
N GLN A 85 -20.86 -0.03 7.30
CA GLN A 85 -21.74 0.91 6.59
C GLN A 85 -21.01 1.75 5.53
N GLN A 86 -19.67 1.71 5.50
CA GLN A 86 -18.90 2.43 4.48
C GLN A 86 -19.04 1.72 3.13
N GLY A 87 -19.33 2.50 2.09
CA GLY A 87 -19.48 1.96 0.74
C GLY A 87 -18.23 1.19 0.29
N SER A 88 -18.42 0.21 -0.60
CA SER A 88 -17.35 -0.67 -1.12
C SER A 88 -16.09 0.08 -1.58
N GLY A 89 -16.26 1.31 -2.09
CA GLY A 89 -15.15 2.16 -2.52
C GLY A 89 -14.26 2.70 -1.39
N GLU A 90 -14.79 2.92 -0.19
CA GLU A 90 -14.02 3.44 0.94
C GLU A 90 -13.26 2.32 1.66
N ALA A 91 -13.87 1.15 1.79
CA ALA A 91 -13.17 -0.07 2.20
C ALA A 91 -12.00 -0.38 1.24
N ALA A 92 -12.21 -0.25 -0.07
CA ALA A 92 -11.14 -0.43 -1.06
C ALA A 92 -9.99 0.59 -0.89
N LYS A 93 -10.29 1.87 -0.60
CA LYS A 93 -9.26 2.88 -0.29
C LYS A 93 -8.45 2.52 0.96
N ARG A 94 -9.10 1.99 2.00
CA ARG A 94 -8.43 1.57 3.24
C ARG A 94 -7.56 0.34 3.02
N VAL A 95 -8.02 -0.64 2.23
CA VAL A 95 -7.20 -1.79 1.80
C VAL A 95 -6.02 -1.32 0.95
N LEU A 96 -6.20 -0.33 0.06
CA LEU A 96 -5.10 0.23 -0.72
C LEU A 96 -4.09 0.99 0.16
N ALA A 97 -4.56 1.70 1.19
CA ALA A 97 -3.70 2.34 2.19
C ALA A 97 -2.92 1.29 3.00
N MET A 98 -3.57 0.20 3.41
CA MET A 98 -2.93 -0.95 4.04
C MET A 98 -1.88 -1.57 3.11
N GLN A 99 -2.20 -1.80 1.84
CA GLN A 99 -1.23 -2.32 0.87
C GLN A 99 -0.04 -1.38 0.68
N SER A 100 -0.28 -0.06 0.59
CA SER A 100 0.79 0.94 0.52
C SER A 100 1.64 0.94 1.80
N PHE A 101 1.00 0.72 2.94
CA PHE A 101 1.66 0.59 4.24
C PHE A 101 2.54 -0.66 4.31
N LEU A 102 2.04 -1.81 3.86
CA LEU A 102 2.78 -3.07 3.75
C LEU A 102 3.91 -2.98 2.73
N GLN A 103 3.68 -2.34 1.58
CA GLN A 103 4.69 -2.13 0.55
C GLN A 103 5.86 -1.26 1.03
N SER A 104 5.61 -0.34 1.96
CA SER A 104 6.69 0.45 2.56
C SER A 104 7.66 -0.39 3.37
N GLY A 105 7.26 -1.58 3.84
CA GLY A 105 8.10 -2.51 4.58
C GLY A 105 8.74 -3.60 3.72
N LYS A 106 8.57 -3.59 2.38
CA LYS A 106 9.09 -4.63 1.47
C LYS A 106 10.61 -4.82 1.48
N PHE A 107 11.36 -3.88 2.07
CA PHE A 107 12.79 -4.04 2.29
C PHE A 107 13.11 -4.92 3.52
N ASP A 108 12.12 -5.28 4.33
CA ASP A 108 12.24 -6.18 5.47
C ASP A 108 11.70 -7.56 5.12
N PHE A 109 12.54 -8.59 5.27
CA PHE A 109 12.25 -9.95 4.83
C PHE A 109 11.08 -10.59 5.59
N ASP A 110 10.98 -10.35 6.89
CA ASP A 110 9.91 -10.92 7.72
C ASP A 110 8.55 -10.36 7.30
N VAL A 111 8.48 -9.05 7.07
CA VAL A 111 7.27 -8.38 6.58
C VAL A 111 6.87 -8.91 5.21
N ALA A 112 7.83 -9.07 4.29
CA ALA A 112 7.57 -9.62 2.97
C ALA A 112 7.04 -11.06 3.05
N THR A 113 7.60 -11.88 3.93
CA THR A 113 7.20 -13.27 4.16
C THR A 113 5.81 -13.36 4.79
N GLY A 114 5.54 -12.59 5.86
CA GLY A 114 4.23 -12.52 6.51
C GLY A 114 3.13 -11.99 5.58
N LEU A 115 3.48 -11.07 4.68
CA LEU A 115 2.56 -10.63 3.63
C LEU A 115 2.21 -11.78 2.68
N GLY A 116 3.20 -12.57 2.26
CA GLY A 116 2.97 -13.76 1.43
C GLY A 116 2.02 -14.76 2.11
N TRP A 117 2.26 -15.06 3.39
CA TRP A 117 1.41 -15.96 4.18
C TRP A 117 -0.01 -15.42 4.38
N SER A 118 -0.19 -14.15 4.70
CA SER A 118 -1.53 -13.58 4.86
C SER A 118 -2.35 -13.63 3.56
N VAL A 119 -1.72 -13.39 2.40
CA VAL A 119 -2.37 -13.54 1.08
C VAL A 119 -2.72 -15.00 0.79
N HIS A 120 -1.85 -15.94 1.16
CA HIS A 120 -2.12 -17.37 0.99
C HIS A 120 -3.29 -17.84 1.87
N LEU A 121 -3.23 -17.56 3.18
CA LEU A 121 -4.22 -17.99 4.16
C LEU A 121 -5.60 -17.38 3.94
N SER A 122 -5.67 -16.14 3.45
CA SER A 122 -6.95 -15.49 3.12
C SER A 122 -7.70 -16.11 1.94
N GLY A 123 -7.10 -17.11 1.27
CA GLY A 123 -7.70 -17.77 0.11
C GLY A 123 -7.73 -16.91 -1.15
N TYR A 124 -7.04 -15.77 -1.14
CA TYR A 124 -7.05 -14.82 -2.25
C TYR A 124 -6.49 -15.43 -3.54
N SER A 125 -5.50 -16.32 -3.42
CA SER A 125 -4.94 -17.11 -4.53
C SER A 125 -5.99 -17.96 -5.27
N ARG A 126 -7.08 -18.35 -4.59
CA ARG A 126 -8.17 -19.16 -5.15
C ARG A 126 -9.19 -18.33 -5.94
N LEU A 127 -9.17 -17.01 -5.84
CA LEU A 127 -10.14 -16.16 -6.54
C LEU A 127 -10.08 -16.31 -8.06
N ALA A 128 -8.89 -16.55 -8.63
CA ALA A 128 -8.73 -16.72 -10.07
C ALA A 128 -9.43 -18.00 -10.57
N SER A 129 -9.41 -19.08 -9.77
CA SER A 129 -10.02 -20.37 -10.12
C SER A 129 -11.53 -20.45 -9.82
N LEU A 130 -12.04 -19.61 -8.93
CA LEU A 130 -13.47 -19.61 -8.58
C LEU A 130 -14.31 -18.92 -9.67
N PRO A 131 -15.56 -19.36 -9.88
CA PRO A 131 -16.47 -18.70 -10.80
C PRO A 131 -16.79 -17.28 -10.33
N ALA A 132 -16.98 -16.36 -11.29
CA ALA A 132 -17.56 -15.07 -10.99
C ALA A 132 -18.98 -15.27 -10.47
N ALA A 133 -19.39 -14.48 -9.48
CA ALA A 133 -20.75 -14.56 -8.92
C ALA A 133 -21.77 -14.48 -10.06
N LYS A 134 -22.74 -15.42 -10.08
CA LYS A 134 -23.80 -15.44 -11.10
C LYS A 134 -24.52 -14.10 -11.02
N ALA A 135 -24.39 -13.29 -12.08
CA ALA A 135 -24.98 -11.97 -12.16
C ALA A 135 -26.51 -12.10 -12.16
N LYS A 136 -27.15 -12.12 -10.99
CA LYS A 136 -28.53 -11.66 -10.87
C LYS A 136 -28.49 -10.17 -11.20
N ASN A 137 -29.29 -9.74 -12.17
CA ASN A 137 -29.43 -8.36 -12.64
C ASN A 137 -29.33 -7.33 -11.49
N ILE A 138 -28.12 -6.83 -11.25
CA ILE A 138 -27.84 -5.72 -10.34
C ILE A 138 -27.31 -4.61 -11.25
N PRO A 139 -27.93 -3.42 -11.24
CA PRO A 139 -27.53 -2.33 -12.11
C PRO A 139 -26.08 -1.97 -11.88
N THR A 140 -25.41 -1.72 -13.00
CA THR A 140 -23.98 -1.59 -13.23
C THR A 140 -23.34 -0.48 -12.39
N ALA A 141 -23.04 -0.75 -11.12
CA ALA A 141 -22.25 0.15 -10.27
C ALA A 141 -21.17 -0.58 -9.43
N ALA A 142 -20.95 -1.87 -9.67
CA ALA A 142 -20.08 -2.71 -8.83
C ALA A 142 -18.88 -3.35 -9.57
N SER A 143 -18.45 -2.78 -10.70
CA SER A 143 -17.23 -3.21 -11.40
C SER A 143 -15.95 -2.63 -10.76
N ASN A 144 -15.81 -2.75 -9.44
CA ASN A 144 -14.58 -2.35 -8.72
C ASN A 144 -13.86 -3.53 -8.05
N ALA A 145 -14.33 -4.76 -8.25
CA ALA A 145 -13.63 -5.97 -7.79
C ALA A 145 -12.28 -6.24 -8.49
N ARG A 146 -11.89 -5.40 -9.46
CA ARG A 146 -10.55 -5.39 -10.08
C ARG A 146 -9.49 -4.64 -9.25
N ALA A 147 -9.85 -4.03 -8.12
CA ALA A 147 -8.95 -3.16 -7.36
C ALA A 147 -7.95 -3.90 -6.46
N ILE A 148 -8.03 -5.23 -6.33
CA ILE A 148 -7.15 -6.00 -5.45
C ILE A 148 -6.29 -6.91 -6.32
N VAL A 149 -5.34 -6.28 -7.01
CA VAL A 149 -4.02 -6.74 -7.51
C VAL A 149 -3.68 -5.76 -8.63
N LEU A 150 -3.08 -4.64 -8.25
CA LEU A 150 -2.05 -4.04 -9.08
C LEU A 150 -0.81 -4.01 -8.19
N ALA A 151 0.03 -5.04 -8.30
CA ALA A 151 1.43 -4.98 -7.87
C ALA A 151 2.34 -4.94 -9.10
N ASP A 152 1.93 -5.54 -10.22
CA ASP A 152 2.65 -5.43 -11.49
C ASP A 152 2.09 -4.34 -12.42
N THR A 153 0.78 -4.16 -12.46
CA THR A 153 0.14 -3.20 -13.36
C THR A 153 0.19 -1.75 -12.85
N THR A 154 0.30 -1.49 -11.54
CA THR A 154 0.46 -0.13 -10.98
C THR A 154 1.87 0.36 -11.19
N ARG A 155 2.86 -0.55 -11.22
CA ARG A 155 4.22 -0.19 -11.57
C ARG A 155 4.28 0.28 -13.03
N GLN A 156 3.72 -0.48 -13.97
CA GLN A 156 3.62 -0.05 -15.39
C GLN A 156 2.70 1.16 -15.62
N ALA A 157 1.59 1.28 -14.87
CA ALA A 157 0.67 2.42 -14.99
C ALA A 157 1.20 3.70 -14.32
N MET A 158 1.96 3.58 -13.22
CA MET A 158 2.71 4.71 -12.65
C MET A 158 3.90 5.05 -13.52
N GLU A 159 4.71 4.09 -13.99
CA GLU A 159 5.83 4.35 -14.90
C GLU A 159 5.37 5.08 -16.18
N SER A 160 4.22 4.72 -16.79
CA SER A 160 3.71 5.40 -18.00
C SER A 160 3.03 6.76 -17.74
N LYS A 161 2.33 6.96 -16.61
CA LYS A 161 1.79 8.29 -16.24
C LYS A 161 2.85 9.24 -15.70
N TRP A 162 3.91 8.70 -15.09
CA TRP A 162 5.00 9.48 -14.53
C TRP A 162 5.96 9.96 -15.61
N ALA A 163 6.20 9.13 -16.64
CA ALA A 163 6.96 9.52 -17.84
C ALA A 163 6.26 10.59 -18.70
N SER A 164 4.94 10.72 -18.65
CA SER A 164 4.19 11.63 -19.55
C SER A 164 3.80 12.99 -18.94
N SER A 165 3.87 13.15 -17.61
CA SER A 165 3.33 14.35 -16.94
C SER A 165 4.38 15.22 -16.21
N TYR A 166 5.64 14.79 -16.14
CA TYR A 166 6.66 15.55 -15.41
C TYR A 166 7.49 16.42 -16.36
N ARG A 167 7.24 17.73 -16.32
CA ARG A 167 8.27 18.70 -16.75
C ARG A 167 9.33 18.71 -15.66
N PRO A 168 10.59 18.36 -15.95
CA PRO A 168 11.65 18.42 -14.95
C PRO A 168 11.73 19.84 -14.37
N PRO A 169 12.05 19.99 -13.07
CA PRO A 169 12.18 21.30 -12.46
C PRO A 169 13.23 22.11 -13.23
N LYS A 170 13.05 23.43 -13.39
CA LYS A 170 14.05 24.25 -14.11
C LYS A 170 15.39 24.31 -13.38
N VAL A 171 15.37 24.07 -12.08
CA VAL A 171 16.51 24.16 -11.17
C VAL A 171 16.46 22.99 -10.18
N LEU A 172 17.58 22.30 -10.03
CA LEU A 172 17.81 21.22 -9.07
C LEU A 172 18.96 21.62 -8.15
N TRP A 173 18.80 21.47 -6.84
CA TRP A 173 19.87 21.71 -5.88
C TRP A 173 20.41 20.36 -5.40
N ILE A 174 21.71 20.13 -5.59
CA ILE A 174 22.39 18.89 -5.18
C ILE A 174 23.41 19.19 -4.08
N ALA A 175 23.42 18.37 -3.05
CA ALA A 175 24.49 18.29 -2.05
C ALA A 175 24.97 16.84 -2.00
N SER A 176 26.29 16.65 -2.08
CA SER A 176 26.92 15.35 -2.36
C SER A 176 28.39 15.34 -1.92
N THR A 177 29.03 14.18 -2.03
CA THR A 177 30.45 14.05 -1.71
C THR A 177 31.36 14.86 -2.64
N TRP A 178 30.99 15.05 -3.91
CA TRP A 178 31.82 15.81 -4.88
C TRP A 178 31.76 17.33 -4.68
N ASN A 179 30.73 17.85 -4.00
CA ASN A 179 30.64 19.26 -3.61
C ASN A 179 30.77 19.49 -2.11
N LYS A 180 31.36 18.55 -1.36
CA LYS A 180 31.55 18.66 0.10
C LYS A 180 30.26 18.96 0.85
N TRP A 181 29.14 18.41 0.38
CA TRP A 181 27.79 18.63 0.90
C TRP A 181 27.32 20.10 0.87
N SER A 182 27.98 20.98 0.12
CA SER A 182 27.47 22.33 -0.12
C SER A 182 26.34 22.28 -1.16
N PRO A 183 25.23 23.03 -0.99
CA PRO A 183 24.19 23.10 -2.00
C PRO A 183 24.72 23.71 -3.30
N ALA A 184 24.70 22.94 -4.39
CA ALA A 184 25.06 23.41 -5.73
C ALA A 184 23.82 23.43 -6.63
N GLU A 185 23.63 24.54 -7.35
CA GLU A 185 22.54 24.72 -8.30
C GLU A 185 22.87 24.06 -9.65
N MET A 186 21.97 23.24 -10.16
CA MET A 186 22.02 22.63 -11.50
C MET A 186 20.78 23.06 -12.29
N LYS A 187 20.99 23.54 -13.52
CA LYS A 187 19.93 24.10 -14.37
C LYS A 187 19.56 23.11 -15.47
N TRP A 188 18.26 22.94 -15.69
CA TRP A 188 17.76 22.08 -16.76
C TRP A 188 17.99 22.72 -18.12
N ASP A 189 18.72 22.05 -19.01
CA ASP A 189 19.04 22.54 -20.35
C ASP A 189 18.01 22.14 -21.44
N GLY A 190 16.98 21.39 -21.06
CA GLY A 190 16.02 20.78 -21.98
C GLY A 190 16.16 19.26 -22.11
N SER A 191 17.32 18.72 -21.71
CA SER A 191 17.64 17.29 -21.79
C SER A 191 18.35 16.73 -20.54
N ARG A 192 19.09 17.56 -19.80
CA ARG A 192 19.91 17.19 -18.63
C ARG A 192 19.94 18.33 -17.59
N PHE A 193 20.27 17.96 -16.35
CA PHE A 193 20.65 18.87 -15.26
C PHE A 193 22.17 18.97 -15.20
#